data_AF-A0A2E6DA19-F1
#
_entry.id   AF-A0A2E6DA19-F1
#
_cell.length_a   1.000
_cell.length_b   1.000
_cell.length_c   1.000
_cell.angle_alpha   90.00
_cell.angle_beta   90.00
_cell.angle_gamma   90.00
#
_symmetry.space_group_name_H-M   'P 1'
#
loop_
_entity.id
_entity.type
_entity.pdbx_description
1 polymer ?
#
loop_
_entity_poly.entity_id
_entity_poly.type
_entity_poly.pdbx_seq_one_letter_code
_entity_poly.pdbx_strand_id
1 'polypeptide(L)' 'MKSNWMWNLAKGLEGVGLLVVGIGLMMSISLGMQDDGLSSMKFEFWSLLAGGVMFFCGWLLERSMGAR' A
#
# COMPACT_ATOMS: atom_id res chain seq x y z
N MET A 1 -27.95 0.04 -7.99
CA MET A 1 -27.16 0.85 -7.01
C MET A 1 -25.86 0.12 -6.78
N LYS A 2 -24.76 0.51 -7.44
CA LYS A 2 -23.44 -0.09 -7.13
C LYS A 2 -23.18 0.20 -5.65
N SER A 3 -22.97 -0.83 -4.84
CA SER A 3 -22.97 -0.71 -3.39
C SER A 3 -21.89 0.28 -2.95
N ASN A 4 -22.30 1.48 -2.53
CA ASN A 4 -21.41 2.55 -2.06
C ASN A 4 -20.40 2.04 -1.03
N TRP A 5 -20.79 1.03 -0.25
CA TRP A 5 -19.94 0.37 0.73
C TRP A 5 -18.74 -0.35 0.09
N MET A 6 -18.96 -1.06 -1.01
CA MET A 6 -17.93 -1.88 -1.67
C MET A 6 -16.94 -0.99 -2.44
N TRP A 7 -17.43 0.12 -2.99
CA TRP A 7 -16.59 1.18 -3.58
C TRP A 7 -15.74 1.90 -2.51
N ASN A 8 -16.34 2.27 -1.38
CA ASN A 8 -15.61 2.86 -0.25
C ASN A 8 -14.54 1.90 0.30
N LEU A 9 -14.83 0.61 0.34
CA LEU A 9 -13.89 -0.42 0.80
C LEU A 9 -12.71 -0.59 -0.18
N ALA A 10 -12.98 -0.63 -1.48
CA ALA A 10 -11.95 -0.67 -2.52
C ALA A 10 -11.01 0.55 -2.43
N LYS A 11 -11.59 1.76 -2.35
CA LYS A 11 -10.82 3.00 -2.19
C LYS A 11 -10.09 3.09 -0.86
N GLY A 12 -10.70 2.58 0.20
CA GLY A 12 -10.07 2.47 1.51
C GLY A 12 -8.82 1.58 1.46
N LEU A 13 -8.91 0.41 0.83
CA LEU A 13 -7.77 -0.50 0.66
C LEU A 13 -6.67 0.09 -0.21
N GLU A 14 -7.01 0.74 -1.32
CA GLU A 14 -6.04 1.48 -2.14
C GLU A 14 -5.34 2.59 -1.34
N GLY A 15 -6.11 3.41 -0.62
CA GLY A 15 -5.59 4.52 0.18
C GLY A 15 -4.69 4.05 1.33
N VAL A 16 -5.13 3.03 2.08
CA VAL A 16 -4.33 2.44 3.17
C VAL A 16 -3.08 1.77 2.63
N GLY A 17 -3.16 1.07 1.50
CA GLY A 17 -2.00 0.48 0.84
C GLY A 17 -0.94 1.52 0.48
N LEU A 18 -1.35 2.64 -0.11
CA LEU A 18 -0.43 3.76 -0.41
C LEU A 18 0.16 4.40 0.85
N LEU A 19 -0.63 4.53 1.92
CA LEU A 19 -0.15 5.02 3.21
C LEU A 19 0.94 4.13 3.80
N VAL A 20 0.73 2.81 3.78
CA VAL A 20 1.71 1.83 4.25
C VAL A 20 3.01 1.91 3.44
N VAL A 21 2.91 1.98 2.11
CA VAL A 21 4.08 2.19 1.25
C VAL A 21 4.79 3.49 1.62
N GLY A 22 4.06 4.61 1.71
CA GLY A 22 4.63 5.92 2.00
C GLY A 22 5.36 5.97 3.34
N ILE A 23 4.77 5.41 4.40
CA ILE A 23 5.39 5.34 5.74
C ILE A 23 6.65 4.47 5.70
N GLY A 24 6.60 3.31 5.05
CA GLY A 24 7.76 2.42 4.96
C GLY A 24 8.90 3.02 4.14
N LEU A 25 8.58 3.77 3.09
CA LEU A 25 9.55 4.50 2.27
C LEU A 25 10.22 5.62 3.07
N MET A 26 9.45 6.39 3.86
CA MET A 26 10.00 7.40 4.78
C MET A 26 10.93 6.77 5.84
N MET A 27 10.54 5.62 6.41
CA MET A 27 11.40 4.90 7.35
C MET A 27 12.67 4.34 6.68
N SER A 28 12.55 3.78 5.47
CA SER A 28 13.70 3.29 4.70
C SER A 28 14.71 4.41 4.44
N ILE A 29 14.25 5.59 4.02
CA ILE A 29 15.12 6.76 3.79
C ILE A 29 15.84 7.16 5.09
N SER A 30 15.10 7.24 6.21
CA SER A 30 15.68 7.58 7.52
C SER A 30 16.76 6.58 7.95
N LEU A 31 16.52 5.28 7.77
CA LEU A 31 17.46 4.20 8.10
C LEU A 31 18.65 4.15 7.14
N GLY A 32 18.43 4.40 5.85
CA GLY A 32 19.48 4.48 4.84
C GLY A 32 20.45 5.64 5.06
N MET A 33 19.99 6.72 5.72
CA MET A 33 20.85 7.83 6.16
C MET A 33 21.68 7.51 7.42
N GLN A 34 21.36 6.44 8.15
CA GLN A 34 22.02 6.02 9.39
C GLN A 34 23.02 4.85 9.19
N ASP A 35 23.44 4.56 7.95
CA ASP A 35 24.33 3.44 7.57
C ASP A 35 23.80 2.01 7.89
N ASP A 36 22.54 1.87 8.30
CA ASP A 36 21.84 0.59 8.52
C ASP A 36 21.23 0.03 7.20
N GLY A 37 22.02 0.02 6.13
CA GLY A 37 21.58 -0.26 4.75
C GLY A 37 20.90 -1.63 4.54
N LEU A 38 21.24 -2.64 5.34
CA LEU A 38 20.61 -3.97 5.25
C LEU A 38 19.22 -4.01 5.92
N SER A 39 19.03 -3.21 6.97
CA SER A 39 17.75 -3.09 7.69
C SER A 39 16.78 -2.20 6.93
N SER A 40 17.25 -1.10 6.34
CA SER A 40 16.44 -0.23 5.49
C SER A 40 15.85 -0.99 4.29
N MET A 41 16.64 -1.82 3.60
CA MET A 41 16.16 -2.66 2.50
C MET A 41 15.05 -3.63 2.90
N LYS A 42 15.16 -4.26 4.09
CA LYS A 42 14.11 -5.16 4.58
C LYS A 42 12.82 -4.41 4.85
N PHE A 43 12.90 -3.26 5.52
CA PHE A 43 11.72 -2.44 5.80
C PHE A 43 11.06 -1.93 4.51
N GLU A 44 11.86 -1.48 3.55
CA GLU A 44 11.37 -1.06 2.23
C GLU A 44 10.65 -2.20 1.52
N PHE A 45 11.26 -3.38 1.47
CA PHE A 45 10.67 -4.54 0.81
C PHE A 45 9.35 -4.95 1.45
N TRP A 46 9.29 -5.06 2.78
CA TRP A 46 8.08 -5.46 3.50
C TRP A 46 6.96 -4.43 3.39
N SER A 47 7.30 -3.13 3.44
CA SER A 47 6.29 -2.07 3.31
C SER A 47 5.76 -1.93 1.89
N LEU A 48 6.62 -2.06 0.87
CA LEU A 48 6.21 -2.12 -0.53
C LEU A 48 5.34 -3.33 -0.80
N LEU A 49 5.70 -4.51 -0.28
CA LEU A 49 4.95 -5.73 -0.50
C LEU A 49 3.62 -5.71 0.24
N ALA A 50 3.60 -5.32 1.52
CA ALA A 50 2.36 -5.22 2.30
C ALA A 50 1.43 -4.13 1.75
N GLY A 51 1.95 -2.93 1.50
CA GLY A 51 1.16 -1.83 0.96
C GLY A 51 0.73 -2.06 -0.49
N GLY A 52 1.59 -2.66 -1.30
CA GLY A 52 1.30 -3.06 -2.68
C GLY A 52 0.23 -4.15 -2.78
N VAL A 53 0.26 -5.15 -1.89
CA VAL A 53 -0.80 -6.17 -1.81
C VAL A 53 -2.13 -5.56 -1.40
N MET A 54 -2.16 -4.67 -0.40
CA MET A 54 -3.39 -3.97 -0.01
C MET A 54 -3.95 -3.14 -1.16
N PHE A 55 -3.08 -2.40 -1.85
CA PHE A 55 -3.47 -1.61 -3.01
C PHE A 55 -4.02 -2.50 -4.13
N PHE A 56 -3.33 -3.60 -4.45
CA PHE A 56 -3.74 -4.54 -5.47
C PHE A 56 -5.08 -5.21 -5.16
N CYS A 57 -5.35 -5.54 -3.89
CA CYS A 57 -6.65 -6.05 -3.45
C CYS A 57 -7.76 -5.01 -3.62
N GLY A 58 -7.52 -3.75 -3.24
CA GLY A 58 -8.46 -2.65 -3.47
C GLY A 58 -8.75 -2.45 -4.95
N TRP A 59 -7.71 -2.50 -5.78
CA TRP A 59 -7.82 -2.39 -7.23
C TRP A 59 -8.57 -3.55 -7.88
N LEU A 60 -8.31 -4.79 -7.45
CA LEU A 60 -9.05 -5.97 -7.92
C LEU A 60 -10.53 -5.88 -7.56
N LEU A 61 -10.86 -5.37 -6.36
CA LEU A 61 -12.23 -5.12 -5.95
C LEU A 61 -12.87 -4.05 -6.84
N GLU A 62 -12.18 -2.93 -7.12
CA GLU A 62 -12.65 -1.90 -8.07
C GLU A 62 -12.95 -2.49 -9.46
N ARG A 63 -12.03 -3.33 -9.96
CA ARG A 63 -12.12 -3.98 -11.28
C ARG A 63 -13.27 -4.99 -11.33
N SER A 64 -13.48 -5.77 -10.26
CA SER A 64 -14.60 -6.71 -10.14
C SER A 64 -15.96 -6.03 -10.15
N MET A 65 -16.04 -4.77 -9.72
CA MET A 65 -17.27 -3.97 -9.75
C MET A 65 -17.53 -3.27 -11.09
N GLY A 66 -16.68 -3.50 -12.09
CA GLY A 66 -16.74 -2.83 -13.40
C GLY A 66 -16.74 -1.31 -13.25
N ALA A 67 -16.02 -0.80 -12.25
CA ALA A 67 -15.86 0.63 -12.02
C ALA A 67 -14.71 1.22 -12.86
N ARG A 68 -13.93 0.36 -13.55
CA ARG A 68 -12.82 0.73 -14.42
C ARG A 68 -12.51 -0.34 -15.46
#